data_AF-A0A0G0L314-F1
#
_entry.id   AF-A0A0G0L314-F1
#
_cell.length_a   1.000
_cell.length_b   1.000
_cell.length_c   1.000
_cell.angle_alpha   90.00
_cell.angle_beta   90.00
_cell.angle_gamma   90.00
#
_symmetry.space_group_name_H-M   'P 1'
#
loop_
_entity.id
_entity.type
_entity.pdbx_description
1 polymer ?
#
loop_
_entity_poly.entity_id
_entity_poly.type
_entity_poly.pdbx_seq_one_letter_code
_entity_poly.pdbx_strand_id
1 'polypeptide(L)'
;QFSAIYEVAKAIKGSKVPIIADGGIRFTGDIPKAIAAGASSVMIGSLFAGVEESPGETIIYEGRKYKTYRGMGSIEAMQEGSKDRYFQDAEDDIKKLVPEGIVGRVSFKGGLSEVIYQLVGGLRAGMGYCGAKDIKTFQKKAKFVKVTQFGMGENHPHDVVITREAPNYSPGK
;
A
#
# COMPACT_ATOMS: atom_id res chain seq x y z
N GLN A 1 7.58 -1.88 8.37
CA GLN A 1 6.88 -2.89 7.54
C GLN A 1 7.82 -3.93 6.94
N PHE A 2 8.82 -3.55 6.12
CA PHE A 2 9.75 -4.51 5.48
C PHE A 2 10.34 -5.53 6.47
N SER A 3 10.92 -5.06 7.58
CA SER A 3 11.48 -5.94 8.60
C SER A 3 10.45 -6.89 9.21
N ALA A 4 9.20 -6.47 9.39
CA ALA A 4 8.14 -7.34 9.93
C ALA A 4 7.86 -8.51 8.98
N ILE A 5 7.73 -8.23 7.67
CA ILE A 5 7.55 -9.28 6.65
C ILE A 5 8.72 -10.26 6.69
N TYR A 6 9.95 -9.72 6.68
CA TYR A 6 11.17 -10.52 6.65
C TYR A 6 11.33 -11.41 7.89
N GLU A 7 11.12 -10.86 9.09
CA GLU A 7 11.25 -11.62 10.35
C GLU A 7 10.16 -12.69 10.48
N VAL A 8 8.91 -12.39 10.11
CA VAL A 8 7.83 -13.39 10.11
C VAL A 8 8.13 -14.50 9.10
N ALA A 9 8.53 -14.15 7.88
CA ALA A 9 8.90 -15.12 6.84
C ALA A 9 10.06 -16.03 7.29
N LYS A 10 11.02 -15.47 8.01
CA LYS A 10 12.13 -16.23 8.60
C LYS A 10 11.65 -17.15 9.73
N ALA A 11 10.79 -16.66 10.62
CA ALA A 11 10.27 -17.42 11.75
C ALA A 11 9.43 -18.63 11.33
N ILE A 12 8.62 -18.50 10.29
CA ILE A 12 7.75 -19.60 9.79
C ILE A 12 8.38 -20.39 8.64
N LYS A 13 9.68 -20.22 8.39
CA LYS A 13 10.38 -20.87 7.27
C LYS A 13 10.27 -22.39 7.39
N GLY A 14 9.82 -23.03 6.31
CA GLY A 14 9.57 -24.47 6.25
C GLY A 14 8.11 -24.86 6.51
N SER A 15 7.29 -23.93 7.01
CA SER A 15 5.84 -24.09 7.01
C SER A 15 5.25 -23.93 5.59
N LYS A 16 3.98 -24.31 5.44
CA LYS A 16 3.19 -24.09 4.22
C LYS A 16 2.26 -22.86 4.34
N VAL A 17 2.44 -22.04 5.37
CA VAL A 17 1.55 -20.91 5.66
C VAL A 17 1.97 -19.71 4.82
N PRO A 18 1.07 -19.16 3.96
CA PRO A 18 1.37 -17.97 3.18
C PRO A 18 1.33 -16.70 4.05
N ILE A 19 2.09 -15.68 3.65
CA ILE A 19 2.14 -14.38 4.34
C ILE A 19 1.49 -13.32 3.45
N ILE A 20 0.62 -12.51 4.04
CA ILE A 20 0.07 -11.31 3.42
C ILE A 20 0.80 -10.09 4.00
N ALA A 21 1.45 -9.31 3.13
CA ALA A 21 2.01 -8.02 3.52
C ALA A 21 0.91 -6.95 3.46
N ASP A 22 0.37 -6.58 4.61
CA ASP A 22 -0.70 -5.59 4.75
C ASP A 22 -0.18 -4.20 5.15
N GLY A 23 -0.72 -3.16 4.53
CA GLY A 23 -0.38 -1.75 4.75
C GLY A 23 0.85 -1.26 3.97
N GLY A 24 1.18 0.03 4.09
CA GLY A 24 2.48 0.63 3.70
C GLY A 24 2.95 0.55 2.23
N ILE A 25 2.23 -0.11 1.33
CA ILE A 25 2.50 -0.11 -0.12
C ILE A 25 2.07 1.25 -0.70
N ARG A 26 3.04 2.03 -1.19
CA ARG A 26 2.80 3.39 -1.71
C ARG A 26 3.04 3.49 -3.21
N PHE A 27 4.00 2.72 -3.71
CA PHE A 27 4.35 2.69 -5.13
C PHE A 27 4.38 1.26 -5.65
N THR A 28 4.31 1.13 -6.98
CA THR A 28 4.40 -0.18 -7.66
C THR A 28 5.68 -0.93 -7.28
N GLY A 29 6.78 -0.21 -7.00
CA GLY A 29 8.06 -0.75 -6.56
C GLY A 29 8.10 -1.26 -5.11
N ASP A 30 7.09 -1.00 -4.28
CA ASP A 30 7.01 -1.55 -2.92
C ASP A 30 6.49 -2.99 -2.92
N ILE A 31 5.65 -3.35 -3.90
CA ILE A 31 5.14 -4.73 -4.09
C ILE A 31 6.28 -5.73 -4.29
N PRO A 32 7.20 -5.57 -5.28
CA PRO A 32 8.29 -6.51 -5.45
C PRO A 32 9.19 -6.60 -4.21
N LYS A 33 9.38 -5.51 -3.45
CA LYS A 33 10.14 -5.55 -2.19
C LYS A 33 9.45 -6.42 -1.14
N ALA A 34 8.14 -6.25 -0.94
CA ALA A 34 7.37 -7.05 0.01
C ALA A 34 7.36 -8.54 -0.37
N ILE A 35 7.12 -8.84 -1.65
CA ILE A 35 7.15 -10.21 -2.15
C ILE A 35 8.53 -10.83 -1.99
N ALA A 36 9.60 -10.15 -2.41
CA ALA A 36 10.97 -10.62 -2.28
C ALA A 36 11.42 -10.79 -0.81
N ALA A 37 10.85 -10.01 0.12
CA ALA A 37 11.10 -10.17 1.55
C ALA A 37 10.46 -11.44 2.15
N GLY A 38 9.54 -12.10 1.44
CA GLY A 38 8.92 -13.36 1.85
C GLY A 38 7.39 -13.37 1.83
N ALA A 39 6.73 -12.26 1.52
CA ALA A 39 5.27 -12.23 1.39
C ALA A 39 4.80 -13.01 0.17
N SER A 40 3.71 -13.77 0.31
CA SER A 40 3.04 -14.49 -0.79
C SER A 40 2.10 -13.57 -1.58
N SER A 41 1.51 -12.58 -0.90
CA SER A 41 0.64 -11.56 -1.49
C SER A 41 0.76 -10.24 -0.72
N VAL A 42 0.17 -9.18 -1.27
CA VAL A 42 0.08 -7.87 -0.63
C VAL A 42 -1.39 -7.49 -0.45
N MET A 43 -1.71 -6.80 0.64
CA MET A 43 -3.00 -6.17 0.87
C MET A 43 -2.83 -4.65 0.76
N ILE A 44 -3.69 -4.02 -0.04
CA ILE A 44 -3.53 -2.62 -0.45
C ILE A 44 -4.85 -1.89 -0.19
N GLY A 45 -4.80 -0.84 0.62
CA GLY A 45 -5.94 0.06 0.86
C GLY A 45 -5.83 1.34 0.04
N SER A 46 -4.90 2.22 0.42
CA SER A 46 -4.78 3.59 -0.13
C SER A 46 -4.65 3.69 -1.65
N LEU A 47 -4.03 2.71 -2.31
CA LEU A 47 -3.92 2.75 -3.78
C LEU A 47 -5.23 2.41 -4.49
N PHE A 48 -6.11 1.63 -3.86
CA PHE A 48 -7.43 1.30 -4.37
C PHE A 48 -8.52 2.25 -3.88
N ALA A 49 -8.29 3.00 -2.81
CA ALA A 49 -9.30 3.90 -2.25
C ALA A 49 -9.85 4.94 -3.26
N GLY A 50 -9.02 5.38 -4.21
CA GLY A 50 -9.39 6.40 -5.21
C GLY A 50 -9.96 5.85 -6.52
N VAL A 51 -10.09 4.52 -6.68
CA VAL A 51 -10.61 3.93 -7.93
C VAL A 51 -12.13 4.06 -8.01
N GLU A 52 -12.67 4.03 -9.22
CA GLU A 52 -14.11 4.15 -9.48
C GLU A 52 -14.94 3.16 -8.67
N GLU A 53 -14.49 1.90 -8.60
CA GLU A 53 -15.15 0.78 -7.94
C GLU A 53 -15.08 0.81 -6.41
N SER A 54 -14.28 1.71 -5.82
CA SER A 54 -14.23 1.82 -4.35
C SER A 54 -15.56 2.36 -3.78
N PRO A 55 -15.94 2.02 -2.54
CA PRO A 55 -17.24 2.41 -1.99
C PRO A 55 -17.33 3.91 -1.62
N GLY A 56 -16.20 4.63 -1.53
CA GLY A 56 -16.19 6.04 -1.17
C GLY A 56 -16.91 6.92 -2.20
N GLU A 57 -17.47 8.04 -1.76
CA GLU A 57 -18.14 8.99 -2.66
C GLU A 57 -17.10 9.75 -3.49
N THR A 58 -17.40 9.97 -4.78
CA THR A 58 -16.58 10.84 -5.63
C THR A 58 -16.98 12.30 -5.42
N ILE A 59 -16.07 13.10 -4.88
CA ILE A 59 -16.26 14.53 -4.62
C ILE A 59 -15.42 15.38 -5.56
N ILE A 60 -15.91 16.58 -5.89
CA ILE A 60 -15.13 17.59 -6.61
C ILE A 60 -14.64 18.60 -5.59
N TYR A 61 -13.32 18.83 -5.55
CA TYR A 61 -12.71 19.83 -4.69
C TYR A 61 -11.62 20.56 -5.46
N GLU A 62 -11.65 21.90 -5.45
CA GLU A 62 -10.72 22.76 -6.21
C GLU A 62 -10.57 22.33 -7.69
N GLY A 63 -11.69 21.94 -8.32
CA GLY A 63 -11.73 21.53 -9.72
C GLY A 63 -11.13 20.15 -10.01
N ARG A 64 -10.76 19.37 -8.99
CA ARG A 64 -10.23 18.00 -9.13
C ARG A 64 -11.16 16.98 -8.48
N LYS A 65 -11.18 15.76 -9.04
CA LYS A 65 -11.94 14.63 -8.49
C LYS A 65 -11.15 13.93 -7.39
N TYR A 66 -11.82 13.66 -6.28
CA TYR A 66 -11.31 12.88 -5.14
C TYR A 66 -12.33 11.82 -4.75
N LYS A 67 -11.91 10.82 -3.97
CA LYS A 67 -12.83 9.92 -3.23
C LYS A 67 -12.61 10.03 -1.74
N THR A 68 -13.69 9.87 -0.96
CA THR A 68 -13.59 9.77 0.49
C THR A 68 -12.90 8.47 0.89
N TYR A 69 -12.02 8.54 1.89
CA TYR A 69 -11.27 7.42 2.43
C TYR A 69 -11.22 7.54 3.93
N ARG A 70 -11.58 6.47 4.64
CA ARG A 70 -11.49 6.40 6.09
C ARG A 70 -10.72 5.15 6.51
N GLY A 71 -9.82 5.31 7.47
CA GLY A 71 -9.22 4.17 8.16
C GLY A 71 -10.23 3.51 9.07
N MET A 72 -10.17 2.18 9.21
CA MET A 72 -11.11 1.44 10.07
C MET A 72 -11.07 1.88 11.54
N GLY A 73 -9.98 2.49 12.00
CA GLY A 73 -9.85 3.04 13.35
C GLY A 73 -10.29 4.50 13.48
N SER A 74 -10.91 5.08 12.46
CA SER A 74 -11.50 6.42 12.57
C SER A 74 -12.81 6.37 13.37
N ILE A 75 -13.19 7.50 13.96
CA ILE A 75 -14.43 7.60 14.75
C ILE A 75 -15.64 7.19 13.91
N GLU A 76 -15.72 7.65 12.65
CA GLU A 76 -16.82 7.31 11.74
C GLU A 76 -16.91 5.79 11.48
N ALA A 77 -15.77 5.13 11.24
CA ALA A 77 -15.76 3.69 11.02
C ALA A 77 -16.11 2.92 12.31
N MET A 78 -15.62 3.38 13.46
CA MET A 78 -15.92 2.76 14.76
C MET A 78 -17.39 2.90 15.15
N GLN A 79 -18.04 4.02 14.81
CA GLN A 79 -19.49 4.16 14.98
C GLN A 79 -20.29 3.17 14.15
N GLU A 80 -19.77 2.75 12.99
CA GLU A 80 -20.39 1.78 12.10
C GLU A 80 -19.98 0.32 12.38
N GLY A 81 -19.30 0.06 13.50
CA GLY A 81 -19.09 -1.30 14.01
C GLY A 81 -17.67 -1.84 13.88
N SER A 82 -16.66 -0.99 13.66
CA SER A 82 -15.24 -1.43 13.71
C SER A 82 -14.61 -1.36 15.10
N LYS A 83 -15.38 -1.13 16.17
CA LYS A 83 -14.86 -0.98 17.55
C LYS A 83 -14.11 -2.21 18.04
N ASP A 84 -14.58 -3.41 17.66
CA ASP A 84 -14.07 -4.71 18.08
C ASP A 84 -12.61 -4.91 17.70
N ARG A 85 -12.30 -4.49 16.47
CA ARG A 85 -10.95 -4.53 15.90
C ARG A 85 -9.94 -3.71 16.71
N TYR A 86 -10.39 -2.71 17.47
CA TYR A 86 -9.56 -1.82 18.27
C TYR A 86 -9.77 -2.02 19.77
N PHE A 87 -10.42 -3.11 20.17
CA PHE A 87 -10.70 -3.45 21.58
C PHE A 87 -11.51 -2.36 22.32
N GLN A 88 -12.37 -1.62 21.60
CA GLN A 88 -13.20 -0.54 22.15
C GLN A 88 -14.69 -0.90 22.22
N ASP A 89 -15.03 -2.20 22.15
CA ASP A 89 -16.42 -2.69 22.19
C ASP A 89 -17.18 -2.32 23.47
N ALA A 90 -16.47 -2.25 24.60
CA ALA A 90 -17.09 -1.91 25.89
C ALA A 90 -17.32 -0.40 26.08
N GLU A 91 -16.89 0.44 25.14
CA GLU A 91 -17.03 1.90 25.24
C GLU A 91 -18.21 2.39 24.39
N ASP A 92 -19.32 2.67 25.07
CA ASP A 92 -20.53 3.22 24.48
C ASP A 92 -20.43 4.75 24.26
N ASP A 93 -19.59 5.44 25.03
CA ASP A 93 -19.40 6.89 24.86
C ASP A 93 -18.42 7.20 23.72
N ILE A 94 -18.97 7.68 22.61
CA ILE A 94 -18.22 8.10 21.40
C ILE A 94 -17.09 9.08 21.75
N LYS A 95 -17.26 9.95 22.77
CA LYS A 95 -16.24 10.95 23.15
C LYS A 95 -15.01 10.33 23.79
N LYS A 96 -15.11 9.09 24.28
CA LYS A 96 -14.00 8.36 24.90
C LYS A 96 -13.32 7.41 23.92
N LEU A 97 -13.85 7.25 22.71
CA LEU A 97 -13.17 6.49 21.67
C LEU A 97 -11.83 7.15 21.36
N VAL A 98 -10.79 6.33 21.31
CA VAL A 98 -9.43 6.76 20.94
C VAL A 98 -9.20 6.35 19.49
N PRO A 99 -9.28 7.26 18.51
CA PRO A 99 -9.14 6.90 17.12
C PRO A 99 -7.68 6.62 16.75
N GLU A 100 -7.42 5.45 16.18
CA GLU A 100 -6.13 5.08 15.57
C GLU A 100 -6.12 5.32 14.06
N GLY A 101 -7.24 5.76 13.49
CA GLY A 101 -7.41 6.06 12.07
C GLY A 101 -7.92 7.46 11.81
N ILE A 102 -7.64 7.97 10.61
CA ILE A 102 -8.12 9.27 10.13
C ILE A 102 -9.14 9.09 9.01
N VAL A 103 -9.91 10.15 8.79
CA VAL A 103 -10.75 10.33 7.60
C VAL A 103 -10.07 11.36 6.72
N GLY A 104 -10.07 11.11 5.42
CA GLY A 104 -9.47 12.00 4.45
C GLY A 104 -10.03 11.79 3.05
N ARG A 105 -9.39 12.43 2.09
CA ARG A 105 -9.68 12.28 0.68
C ARG A 105 -8.44 11.82 -0.06
N VAL A 106 -8.66 10.99 -1.07
CA VAL A 106 -7.61 10.53 -1.98
C VAL A 106 -7.95 10.96 -3.39
N SER A 107 -6.95 11.29 -4.22
CA SER A 107 -7.17 11.65 -5.62
C SER A 107 -7.90 10.52 -6.36
N PHE A 108 -8.83 10.86 -7.24
CA PHE A 108 -9.48 9.90 -8.12
C PHE A 108 -8.46 9.28 -9.08
N LYS A 109 -8.51 7.95 -9.26
CA LYS A 109 -7.48 7.17 -9.97
C LYS A 109 -7.96 6.46 -11.23
N GLY A 110 -9.21 6.67 -11.64
CA GLY A 110 -9.79 5.93 -12.76
C GLY A 110 -10.24 4.52 -12.34
N GLY A 111 -10.32 3.61 -13.31
CA GLY A 111 -10.78 2.24 -13.08
C GLY A 111 -9.73 1.35 -12.39
N LEU A 112 -10.19 0.38 -11.61
CA LEU A 112 -9.34 -0.56 -10.89
C LEU A 112 -8.41 -1.35 -11.82
N SER A 113 -8.90 -1.72 -13.01
CA SER A 113 -8.15 -2.49 -14.00
C SER A 113 -6.87 -1.79 -14.44
N GLU A 114 -6.91 -0.47 -14.65
CA GLU A 114 -5.76 0.35 -15.03
C GLU A 114 -4.72 0.42 -13.90
N VAL A 115 -5.18 0.60 -12.66
CA VAL A 115 -4.31 0.61 -11.48
C VAL A 115 -3.64 -0.76 -11.30
N ILE A 116 -4.39 -1.85 -11.41
CA ILE A 116 -3.85 -3.22 -11.31
C ILE A 116 -2.82 -3.47 -12.41
N TYR A 117 -3.08 -3.03 -13.64
CA TYR A 117 -2.13 -3.18 -14.74
C TYR A 117 -0.77 -2.55 -14.41
N GLN A 118 -0.76 -1.34 -13.84
CA GLN A 118 0.48 -0.66 -13.42
C GLN A 118 1.18 -1.39 -12.26
N LEU A 119 0.42 -1.86 -11.26
CA LEU A 119 0.96 -2.58 -10.11
C LEU A 119 1.60 -3.91 -10.52
N VAL A 120 0.93 -4.68 -11.37
CA VAL A 120 1.45 -5.93 -11.93
C VAL A 120 2.66 -5.66 -12.82
N GLY A 121 2.64 -4.58 -13.61
CA GLY A 121 3.79 -4.13 -14.41
C GLY A 121 5.03 -3.88 -13.55
N GLY A 122 4.88 -3.18 -12.43
CA GLY A 122 5.99 -2.93 -11.49
C GLY A 122 6.54 -4.21 -10.86
N LEU A 123 5.68 -5.16 -10.47
CA LEU A 123 6.12 -6.47 -9.98
C LEU A 123 6.88 -7.26 -11.06
N ARG A 124 6.35 -7.33 -12.28
CA ARG A 124 7.00 -8.02 -13.41
C ARG A 124 8.35 -7.42 -13.73
N ALA A 125 8.48 -6.10 -13.75
CA ALA A 125 9.75 -5.40 -13.94
C ALA A 125 10.76 -5.78 -12.83
N GLY A 126 10.34 -5.71 -11.56
CA GLY A 126 11.19 -6.11 -10.43
C GLY A 126 11.67 -7.56 -10.51
N MET A 127 10.77 -8.48 -10.87
CA MET A 127 11.11 -9.90 -11.10
C MET A 127 12.07 -10.07 -12.28
N GLY A 128 11.88 -9.31 -13.36
CA GLY A 128 12.75 -9.29 -14.54
C GLY A 128 14.17 -8.86 -14.20
N TYR A 129 14.34 -7.74 -13.49
CA TYR A 129 15.67 -7.26 -13.05
C TYR A 129 16.38 -8.26 -12.15
N CYS A 130 15.66 -9.05 -11.35
CA CYS A 130 16.23 -10.10 -10.51
C CYS A 130 16.33 -11.48 -11.18
N GLY A 131 16.01 -11.60 -12.48
CA GLY A 131 16.10 -12.87 -13.22
C GLY A 131 15.23 -13.98 -12.64
N ALA A 132 14.00 -13.63 -12.22
CA ALA A 132 13.06 -14.54 -11.58
C ALA A 132 11.82 -14.77 -12.46
N LYS A 133 11.60 -16.03 -12.83
CA LYS A 133 10.47 -16.44 -13.67
C LYS A 133 9.13 -16.58 -12.92
N ASP A 134 9.20 -16.73 -11.60
CA ASP A 134 8.05 -16.93 -10.73
C ASP A 134 8.35 -16.37 -9.33
N ILE A 135 7.31 -16.21 -8.50
CA ILE A 135 7.38 -15.63 -7.15
C ILE A 135 8.34 -16.41 -6.24
N LYS A 136 8.30 -17.75 -6.33
CA LYS A 136 9.14 -18.64 -5.52
C LYS A 136 10.62 -18.45 -5.84
N THR A 137 10.94 -18.30 -7.12
CA THR A 137 12.30 -18.03 -7.60
C THR A 137 12.72 -16.62 -7.18
N PHE A 138 11.81 -15.65 -7.25
CA PHE A 138 12.08 -14.27 -6.86
C PHE A 138 12.47 -14.16 -5.39
N GLN A 139 11.69 -14.76 -4.49
CA GLN A 139 11.97 -14.83 -3.05
C GLN A 139 13.30 -15.50 -2.70
N LYS A 140 13.77 -16.44 -3.53
CA LYS A 140 15.05 -17.14 -3.31
C LYS A 140 16.25 -16.36 -3.83
N LYS A 141 16.10 -15.64 -4.94
CA LYS A 141 17.19 -14.98 -5.65
C LYS A 141 17.39 -13.52 -5.25
N ALA A 142 16.32 -12.83 -4.93
CA ALA A 142 16.36 -11.40 -4.66
C ALA A 142 17.30 -11.10 -3.49
N LYS A 143 18.12 -10.06 -3.66
CA LYS A 143 19.02 -9.54 -2.63
C LYS A 143 18.72 -8.06 -2.45
N PHE A 144 18.85 -7.60 -1.21
CA PHE A 144 18.62 -6.21 -0.86
C PHE A 144 19.92 -5.54 -0.47
N VAL A 145 20.02 -4.25 -0.78
CA VAL A 145 21.05 -3.35 -0.27
C VAL A 145 20.35 -2.27 0.54
N LYS A 146 20.87 -1.98 1.74
CA LYS A 146 20.37 -0.89 2.57
C LYS A 146 20.90 0.43 2.01
N VAL A 147 20.00 1.36 1.75
CA VAL A 147 20.34 2.72 1.29
C VAL A 147 20.16 3.72 2.42
N THR A 148 20.87 4.84 2.33
CA THR A 148 20.68 6.02 3.20
C THR A 148 19.47 6.83 2.74
N GLN A 149 19.08 7.85 3.51
CA GLN A 149 18.05 8.79 3.08
C GLN A 149 18.45 9.55 1.81
N PHE A 150 19.73 9.87 1.63
CA PHE A 150 20.23 10.49 0.40
C PHE A 150 20.05 9.58 -0.82
N GLY A 151 20.36 8.28 -0.69
CA GLY A 151 20.07 7.30 -1.74
C GLY A 151 18.57 7.15 -2.02
N MET A 152 17.71 7.38 -1.03
CA MET A 152 16.25 7.43 -1.26
C MET A 152 15.85 8.65 -2.10
N GLY A 153 16.49 9.81 -1.89
CA GLY A 153 16.32 11.00 -2.72
C GLY A 153 16.73 10.75 -4.17
N GLU A 154 17.87 10.10 -4.38
CA GLU A 154 18.37 9.70 -5.71
C GLU A 154 17.40 8.74 -6.43
N ASN A 155 16.77 7.81 -5.71
CA ASN A 155 15.84 6.84 -6.30
C ASN A 155 14.54 7.46 -6.85
N HIS A 156 14.19 8.68 -6.44
CA HIS A 156 13.04 9.41 -6.98
C HIS A 156 13.53 10.37 -8.08
N PRO A 157 12.67 10.78 -9.04
CA PRO A 157 13.00 11.88 -9.92
C PRO A 157 13.47 13.11 -9.12
N HIS A 158 14.67 13.59 -9.43
CA HIS A 158 15.32 14.73 -8.80
C HIS A 158 15.94 15.62 -9.90
N ASP A 159 16.18 16.89 -9.57
CA ASP A 159 16.80 17.89 -10.45
C ASP A 159 16.07 18.16 -11.79
N VAL A 160 14.78 17.84 -11.86
CA VAL A 160 13.91 18.08 -13.03
C VAL A 160 12.52 18.56 -12.62
N VAL A 161 11.88 19.35 -13.48
CA VAL A 161 10.47 19.75 -13.31
C VAL A 161 9.56 18.75 -14.03
N ILE A 162 8.71 18.06 -13.26
CA ILE A 162 7.72 17.13 -13.82
C ILE A 162 6.60 17.95 -14.48
N THR A 163 6.50 17.86 -15.81
CA THR A 163 5.45 18.55 -16.60
C THR A 163 4.21 17.69 -16.81
N ARG A 164 4.34 16.37 -16.71
CA ARG A 164 3.23 15.40 -16.81
C ARG A 164 3.48 14.23 -15.88
N GLU A 165 2.50 13.88 -15.05
CA GLU A 165 2.60 12.73 -14.16
C GLU A 165 2.52 11.41 -14.93
N ALA A 166 3.26 10.41 -14.44
CA ALA A 166 3.18 9.05 -14.95
C ALA A 166 2.09 8.26 -14.21
N PRO A 167 1.39 7.32 -14.86
CA PRO A 167 0.30 6.56 -14.22
C PRO A 167 0.71 5.75 -12.98
N ASN A 168 1.99 5.45 -12.84
CA ASN A 168 2.57 4.67 -11.74
C ASN A 168 3.39 5.50 -10.75
N TYR A 169 3.45 6.82 -10.92
CA TYR A 169 4.25 7.70 -10.07
C TYR A 169 3.60 9.08 -9.92
N SER A 170 3.02 9.30 -8.74
CA SER A 170 2.59 10.61 -8.26
C SER A 170 3.30 10.85 -6.92
N PRO A 171 4.29 11.75 -6.86
CA PRO A 171 4.88 12.12 -5.59
C PRO A 171 3.76 12.76 -4.74
N GLY A 172 3.54 12.24 -3.54
CA GLY A 172 2.62 12.88 -2.60
C GLY A 172 3.10 14.32 -2.39
N LYS A 173 2.21 15.29 -2.59
CA LYS A 173 2.42 16.64 -2.08
C LYS A 173 2.30 16.63 -0.57
#